data_AF-A0A1E7RS37-F1
#
_entry.id   AF-A0A1E7RS37-F1
#
_cell.length_a   1.000
_cell.length_b   1.000
_cell.length_c   1.000
_cell.angle_alpha   90.00
_cell.angle_beta   90.00
_cell.angle_gamma   90.00
#
_symmetry.space_group_name_H-M   'P 1'
#
loop_
_entity.id
_entity.type
_entity.pdbx_description
1 polymer ?
#
loop_
_entity_poly.entity_id
_entity_poly.type
_entity_poly.pdbx_seq_one_letter_code
_entity_poly.pdbx_strand_id
1 'polypeptide(L)'
;MMAQYFHVPYSDKDKARELGARFDGDTKHWYADTVECIEKMRLHFDPITNPNPITTLIGEDRTFGGNHLHITMVPMSCWMRSVKACLDPSDWKRLSAGLRQRSNHTCELCGAKEDQKRSEYLDVIARWEYSDTGNVQTLKRFVSACQMCVRATNYGYSKLTSSETEVRHHFKATNGCDDDFLDKHIIEAFGLWTQRSANNQKWTMDLSLLSNNGIRLANKGGA
;
A
#
# COMPACT_ATOMS: atom_id res chain seq x y z
N MET A 1 -18.87 25.69 14.04
CA MET A 1 -17.50 25.65 13.50
C MET A 1 -17.25 24.26 12.93
N MET A 2 -16.54 24.13 11.81
CA MET A 2 -16.14 22.82 11.28
C MET A 2 -14.99 22.28 12.13
N ALA A 3 -15.06 20.98 12.46
CA ALA A 3 -13.96 20.29 13.12
C ALA A 3 -12.72 20.24 12.20
N GLN A 4 -11.54 20.48 12.77
CA GLN A 4 -10.26 20.28 12.10
C GLN A 4 -9.68 18.93 12.52
N TYR A 5 -9.32 18.11 11.54
CA TYR A 5 -8.67 16.82 11.77
C TYR A 5 -7.16 16.93 11.73
N PHE A 6 -6.47 16.05 12.46
CA PHE A 6 -5.01 16.07 12.62
C PHE A 6 -4.42 14.67 12.50
N HIS A 7 -3.20 14.62 11.94
CA HIS A 7 -2.39 13.40 11.96
C HIS A 7 -1.65 13.31 13.29
N VAL A 8 -2.12 12.43 14.18
CA VAL A 8 -1.52 12.16 15.48
C VAL A 8 -0.93 10.75 15.47
N PRO A 9 0.41 10.60 15.57
CA PRO A 9 1.03 9.30 15.76
C PRO A 9 0.46 8.56 16.98
N TYR A 10 0.42 7.23 16.94
CA TYR A 10 -0.15 6.46 18.05
C TYR A 10 0.54 6.72 19.39
N SER A 11 1.85 6.99 19.38
CA SER A 11 2.64 7.36 20.56
C SER A 11 2.18 8.67 21.21
N ASP A 12 1.56 9.57 20.45
CA ASP A 12 1.21 10.94 20.90
C ASP A 12 -0.29 11.09 21.18
N LYS A 13 -1.03 9.97 21.23
CA LYS A 13 -2.48 9.94 21.48
C LYS A 13 -2.87 10.63 22.79
N ASP A 14 -2.04 10.48 23.83
CA ASP A 14 -2.33 11.06 25.15
C ASP A 14 -2.06 12.57 25.12
N LYS A 15 -1.04 13.02 24.38
CA LYS A 15 -0.80 14.44 24.13
C LYS A 15 -1.97 15.10 23.42
N ALA A 16 -2.51 14.48 22.37
CA ALA A 16 -3.69 15.01 21.68
C ALA A 16 -4.90 15.13 22.63
N ARG A 17 -5.12 14.14 23.50
CA ARG A 17 -6.19 14.17 24.51
C ARG A 17 -5.99 15.32 25.51
N GLU A 18 -4.77 15.52 26.01
CA GLU A 18 -4.42 16.62 26.93
C GLU A 18 -4.65 18.00 26.30
N LEU A 19 -4.44 18.14 24.99
CA LEU A 19 -4.70 19.39 24.26
C LEU A 19 -6.20 19.63 23.99
N GLY A 20 -7.07 18.69 24.40
CA GLY A 20 -8.53 18.79 24.27
C GLY A 20 -9.11 18.17 22.99
N ALA A 21 -8.28 17.51 22.17
CA ALA A 21 -8.75 16.86 20.97
C ALA A 21 -9.54 15.58 21.27
N ARG A 22 -10.41 15.22 20.34
CA ARG A 22 -11.29 14.04 20.40
C ARG A 22 -10.91 13.06 19.30
N PHE A 23 -11.23 11.79 19.51
CA PHE A 23 -10.98 10.74 18.52
C PHE A 23 -12.27 10.41 17.77
N ASP A 24 -12.21 10.50 16.45
CA ASP A 24 -13.27 10.05 15.55
C ASP A 24 -13.07 8.56 15.23
N GLY A 25 -14.01 7.73 15.71
CA GLY A 25 -13.98 6.29 15.53
C GLY A 25 -14.22 5.82 14.10
N ASP A 26 -14.85 6.63 13.26
CA ASP A 26 -15.22 6.27 11.89
C ASP A 26 -14.07 6.54 10.94
N THR A 27 -13.53 7.77 10.96
CA THR A 27 -12.36 8.13 10.15
C THR A 27 -11.05 7.65 10.78
N LYS A 28 -11.07 7.22 12.05
CA LYS A 28 -9.90 6.86 12.87
C LYS A 28 -8.91 8.01 13.07
N HIS A 29 -9.34 9.26 13.04
CA HIS A 29 -8.47 10.43 13.19
C HIS A 29 -8.78 11.22 14.47
N TRP A 30 -7.81 12.01 14.91
CA TRP A 30 -8.03 12.99 15.97
C TRP A 30 -8.57 14.28 15.38
N TYR A 31 -9.49 14.94 16.08
CA TYR A 31 -10.08 16.20 15.66
C TYR A 31 -10.25 17.17 16.83
N ALA A 32 -10.28 18.46 16.49
CA ALA A 32 -10.59 19.55 17.40
C ALA A 32 -11.73 20.39 16.83
N ASP A 33 -12.69 20.77 17.66
CA ASP A 33 -13.92 21.49 17.29
C ASP A 33 -14.03 22.89 17.90
N THR A 34 -13.05 23.30 18.72
CA THR A 34 -12.91 24.65 19.27
C THR A 34 -11.67 25.35 18.73
N VAL A 35 -11.73 26.67 18.52
CA VAL A 35 -10.58 27.46 18.03
C VAL A 35 -9.35 27.26 18.92
N GLU A 36 -9.53 27.29 20.24
CA GLU A 36 -8.43 27.11 21.19
C GLU A 36 -7.73 25.75 21.04
N CYS A 37 -8.51 24.67 20.92
CA CYS A 37 -7.96 23.34 20.73
C CYS A 37 -7.29 23.19 19.35
N ILE A 38 -7.88 23.75 18.30
CA ILE A 38 -7.31 23.75 16.94
C ILE A 38 -5.93 24.41 16.93
N GLU A 39 -5.80 25.60 17.53
CA GLU A 39 -4.53 26.32 17.58
C GLU A 39 -3.49 25.56 18.42
N LYS A 40 -3.88 24.97 19.56
CA LYS A 40 -2.99 24.08 20.34
C LYS A 40 -2.53 22.86 19.55
N MET A 41 -3.43 22.21 18.81
CA MET A 41 -3.12 21.04 18.00
C MET A 41 -2.15 21.36 16.86
N ARG A 42 -2.33 22.51 16.18
CA ARG A 42 -1.46 22.96 15.07
C ARG A 42 0.00 23.17 15.47
N LEU A 43 0.29 23.39 16.74
CA LEU A 43 1.66 23.52 17.25
C LEU A 43 2.39 22.17 17.32
N HIS A 44 1.67 21.05 17.27
CA HIS A 44 2.21 19.72 17.52
C HIS A 44 1.94 18.72 16.38
N PHE A 45 0.86 18.92 15.62
CA PHE A 45 0.38 17.95 14.65
C PHE A 45 -0.05 18.61 13.34
N ASP A 46 0.22 17.91 12.24
CA ASP A 46 -0.16 18.39 10.92
C ASP A 46 -1.68 18.28 10.70
N PRO A 47 -2.33 19.34 10.18
CA PRO A 47 -3.74 19.29 9.85
C PRO A 47 -4.00 18.39 8.64
N ILE A 48 -5.14 17.70 8.67
CA ILE A 48 -5.66 16.88 7.59
C ILE A 48 -6.76 17.66 6.89
N THR A 49 -6.64 17.89 5.59
CA THR A 49 -7.63 18.64 4.80
C THR A 49 -8.93 17.87 4.63
N ASN A 50 -8.86 16.55 4.43
CA ASN A 50 -10.03 15.68 4.30
C ASN A 50 -9.74 14.37 5.04
N PRO A 51 -10.47 14.01 6.11
CA PRO A 51 -10.19 12.80 6.89
C PRO A 51 -10.74 11.52 6.24
N ASN A 52 -11.54 11.64 5.17
CA ASN A 52 -12.26 10.51 4.60
C ASN A 52 -11.33 9.56 3.83
N PRO A 53 -11.68 8.25 3.80
CA PRO A 53 -11.01 7.27 2.96
C PRO A 53 -11.00 7.67 1.48
N ILE A 54 -9.89 7.36 0.78
CA ILE A 54 -9.75 7.63 -0.65
C ILE A 54 -10.13 6.36 -1.42
N THR A 55 -11.36 6.30 -1.93
CA THR A 55 -11.90 5.11 -2.61
C THR A 55 -11.69 5.11 -4.13
N THR A 56 -11.43 6.29 -4.71
CA THR A 56 -11.25 6.49 -6.15
C THR A 56 -9.96 7.23 -6.44
N LEU A 57 -9.23 6.78 -7.45
CA LEU A 57 -8.07 7.44 -8.02
C LEU A 57 -8.37 7.73 -9.50
N ILE A 58 -8.48 9.01 -9.87
CA ILE A 58 -8.69 9.43 -11.25
C ILE A 58 -7.46 9.02 -12.07
N GLY A 59 -7.68 8.27 -13.15
CA GLY A 59 -6.62 7.75 -14.02
C GLY A 59 -6.07 6.38 -13.61
N GLU A 60 -6.57 5.76 -12.54
CA GLU A 60 -6.21 4.38 -12.20
C GLU A 60 -6.81 3.40 -13.20
N ASP A 61 -5.97 2.58 -13.83
CA ASP A 61 -6.43 1.48 -14.67
C ASP A 61 -6.71 0.26 -13.78
N ARG A 62 -7.96 0.16 -13.30
CA ARG A 62 -8.41 -0.96 -12.46
C ARG A 62 -8.45 -2.31 -13.18
N THR A 63 -8.24 -2.35 -14.49
CA THR A 63 -8.11 -3.59 -15.26
C THR A 63 -6.66 -4.03 -15.44
N PHE A 64 -5.69 -3.13 -15.22
CA PHE A 64 -4.27 -3.39 -15.39
C PHE A 64 -3.80 -4.58 -14.55
N GLY A 65 -3.23 -5.58 -15.22
CA GLY A 65 -2.77 -6.82 -14.60
C GLY A 65 -3.89 -7.76 -14.09
N GLY A 66 -5.16 -7.42 -14.33
CA GLY A 66 -6.32 -8.25 -13.95
C GLY A 66 -6.43 -8.56 -12.46
N ASN A 67 -7.28 -9.54 -12.13
CA ASN A 67 -7.49 -10.03 -10.78
C ASN A 67 -6.82 -11.39 -10.54
N HIS A 68 -5.72 -11.64 -11.24
CA HIS A 68 -4.96 -12.87 -11.12
C HIS A 68 -3.77 -12.68 -10.19
N LEU A 69 -3.43 -13.75 -9.45
CA LEU A 69 -2.28 -13.73 -8.57
C LEU A 69 -1.02 -13.98 -9.41
N HIS A 70 -0.13 -12.99 -9.46
CA HIS A 70 1.14 -13.09 -10.19
C HIS A 70 2.30 -12.81 -9.25
N ILE A 71 3.38 -13.57 -9.42
CA ILE A 71 4.68 -13.23 -8.87
C ILE A 71 5.23 -12.05 -9.68
N THR A 72 5.40 -10.90 -9.05
CA THR A 72 5.94 -9.68 -9.68
C THR A 72 6.87 -8.99 -8.70
N MET A 73 8.16 -9.34 -8.77
CA MET A 73 9.19 -8.75 -7.93
C MET A 73 9.62 -7.39 -8.50
N VAL A 74 9.74 -6.39 -7.64
CA VAL A 74 10.25 -5.07 -8.01
C VAL A 74 11.78 -5.12 -8.20
N PRO A 75 12.36 -4.28 -9.08
CA PRO A 75 13.81 -4.17 -9.23
C PRO A 75 14.51 -3.90 -7.89
N MET A 76 15.72 -4.41 -7.71
CA MET A 76 16.45 -4.34 -6.43
C MET A 76 16.61 -2.90 -5.91
N SER A 77 16.82 -1.92 -6.80
CA SER A 77 16.93 -0.51 -6.40
C SER A 77 15.63 0.08 -5.81
N CYS A 78 14.48 -0.57 -6.04
CA CYS A 78 13.18 -0.19 -5.52
C CYS A 78 12.74 -1.01 -4.31
N TRP A 79 13.44 -2.12 -4.00
CA TRP A 79 13.04 -3.06 -2.94
C TRP A 79 12.84 -2.40 -1.57
N MET A 80 13.71 -1.45 -1.19
CA MET A 80 13.59 -0.71 0.07
C MET A 80 12.61 0.47 0.04
N ARG A 81 12.01 0.78 -1.12
CA ARG A 81 11.12 1.93 -1.33
C ARG A 81 9.71 1.47 -1.66
N SER A 82 9.00 0.92 -0.66
CA SER A 82 7.58 0.64 -0.82
C SER A 82 6.79 1.92 -1.13
N VAL A 83 5.63 1.78 -1.78
CA VAL A 83 4.73 2.93 -2.03
C VAL A 83 4.38 3.61 -0.71
N LYS A 84 4.02 2.83 0.31
CA LYS A 84 3.76 3.34 1.68
C LYS A 84 4.87 4.24 2.20
N ALA A 85 6.14 3.84 2.03
CA ALA A 85 7.29 4.63 2.49
C ALA A 85 7.52 5.91 1.68
N CYS A 86 6.89 6.04 0.51
CA CYS A 86 6.98 7.22 -0.34
C CYS A 86 5.83 8.22 -0.12
N LEU A 87 4.86 7.91 0.74
CA LEU A 87 3.69 8.75 0.98
C LEU A 87 3.68 9.35 2.37
N ASP A 88 3.02 10.50 2.48
CA ASP A 88 2.63 11.05 3.76
C ASP A 88 1.81 10.01 4.57
N PRO A 89 2.13 9.77 5.85
CA PRO A 89 1.46 8.74 6.64
C PRO A 89 -0.06 8.90 6.73
N SER A 90 -0.56 10.15 6.77
CA SER A 90 -1.99 10.42 6.82
C SER A 90 -2.66 10.03 5.50
N ASP A 91 -2.05 10.39 4.38
CA ASP A 91 -2.60 10.04 3.08
C ASP A 91 -2.49 8.55 2.78
N TRP A 92 -1.41 7.86 3.22
CA TRP A 92 -1.36 6.40 3.14
C TRP A 92 -2.48 5.74 3.96
N LYS A 93 -2.76 6.24 5.16
CA LYS A 93 -3.84 5.70 6.01
C LYS A 93 -5.20 5.84 5.34
N ARG A 94 -5.49 7.01 4.76
CA ARG A 94 -6.73 7.27 4.02
C ARG A 94 -6.84 6.43 2.75
N LEU A 95 -5.76 6.33 1.98
CA LEU A 95 -5.68 5.52 0.77
C LEU A 95 -5.90 4.04 1.09
N SER A 96 -5.09 3.46 1.97
CA SER A 96 -5.22 2.05 2.35
C SER A 96 -6.58 1.69 2.98
N ALA A 97 -7.22 2.62 3.70
CA ALA A 97 -8.59 2.44 4.16
C ALA A 97 -9.59 2.41 2.99
N GLY A 98 -9.51 3.37 2.07
CA GLY A 98 -10.42 3.44 0.92
C GLY A 98 -10.25 2.28 -0.07
N LEU A 99 -9.02 1.79 -0.23
CA LEU A 99 -8.71 0.60 -1.03
C LEU A 99 -9.34 -0.68 -0.45
N ARG A 100 -9.43 -0.83 0.87
CA ARG A 100 -10.14 -1.95 1.51
C ARG A 100 -11.65 -1.77 1.48
N GLN A 101 -12.13 -0.53 1.63
CA GLN A 101 -13.56 -0.23 1.53
C GLN A 101 -14.09 -0.54 0.12
N ARG A 102 -13.38 -0.12 -0.93
CA ARG A 102 -13.82 -0.36 -2.32
C ARG A 102 -13.81 -1.83 -2.73
N SER A 103 -13.04 -2.68 -2.05
CA SER A 103 -13.04 -4.13 -2.25
C SER A 103 -14.02 -4.85 -1.32
N ASN A 104 -14.83 -4.11 -0.56
CA ASN A 104 -15.73 -4.65 0.46
C ASN A 104 -14.99 -5.59 1.44
N HIS A 105 -13.81 -5.16 1.88
CA HIS A 105 -12.95 -5.91 2.80
C HIS A 105 -12.68 -7.36 2.33
N THR A 106 -12.57 -7.52 1.00
CA THR A 106 -12.30 -8.81 0.35
C THR A 106 -11.07 -8.70 -0.53
N CYS A 107 -10.21 -9.71 -0.50
CA CYS A 107 -9.06 -9.80 -1.39
C CYS A 107 -9.53 -9.86 -2.84
N GLU A 108 -9.05 -8.93 -3.67
CA GLU A 108 -9.39 -8.83 -5.09
C GLU A 108 -8.77 -9.96 -5.93
N LEU A 109 -7.88 -10.78 -5.37
CA LEU A 109 -7.16 -11.85 -6.07
C LEU A 109 -7.71 -13.24 -5.75
N CYS A 110 -7.89 -13.58 -4.46
CA CYS A 110 -8.34 -14.91 -4.03
C CYS A 110 -9.72 -14.92 -3.35
N GLY A 111 -10.33 -13.75 -3.11
CA GLY A 111 -11.64 -13.66 -2.47
C GLY A 111 -11.65 -13.84 -0.94
N ALA A 112 -10.49 -14.03 -0.30
CA ALA A 112 -10.40 -14.09 1.16
C ALA A 112 -10.90 -12.80 1.82
N LYS A 113 -11.70 -12.91 2.88
CA LYS A 113 -12.25 -11.76 3.62
C LYS A 113 -11.35 -11.36 4.78
N GLU A 114 -11.33 -10.07 5.10
CA GLU A 114 -10.70 -9.57 6.33
C GLU A 114 -11.43 -10.15 7.57
N ASP A 115 -10.68 -10.68 8.53
CA ASP A 115 -11.18 -11.14 9.82
C ASP A 115 -10.24 -10.68 10.94
N GLN A 116 -10.67 -9.63 11.64
CA GLN A 116 -9.91 -9.06 12.75
C GLN A 116 -9.72 -10.03 13.91
N LYS A 117 -10.67 -10.94 14.17
CA LYS A 117 -10.57 -11.91 15.28
C LYS A 117 -9.48 -12.94 15.04
N ARG A 118 -9.24 -13.25 13.77
CA ARG A 118 -8.20 -14.19 13.31
C ARG A 118 -6.89 -13.51 12.92
N SER A 119 -6.79 -12.18 13.10
CA SER A 119 -5.66 -11.37 12.62
C SER A 119 -5.41 -11.52 11.12
N GLU A 120 -6.47 -11.74 10.35
CA GLU A 120 -6.46 -11.82 8.90
C GLU A 120 -6.75 -10.44 8.32
N TYR A 121 -5.69 -9.72 7.99
CA TYR A 121 -5.76 -8.36 7.47
C TYR A 121 -5.53 -8.32 5.95
N LEU A 122 -6.13 -7.34 5.30
CA LEU A 122 -5.79 -6.99 3.93
C LEU A 122 -4.67 -5.95 3.90
N ASP A 123 -3.73 -6.15 3.00
CA ASP A 123 -2.72 -5.17 2.60
C ASP A 123 -3.00 -4.70 1.17
N VAL A 124 -2.09 -3.93 0.61
CA VAL A 124 -2.19 -3.34 -0.71
C VAL A 124 -1.00 -3.75 -1.57
N ILE A 125 -1.29 -4.34 -2.71
CA ILE A 125 -0.31 -4.59 -3.77
C ILE A 125 -0.37 -3.45 -4.79
N ALA A 126 0.79 -2.94 -5.18
CA ALA A 126 0.93 -2.03 -6.32
C ALA A 126 1.19 -2.83 -7.61
N ARG A 127 0.49 -2.50 -8.69
CA ARG A 127 0.77 -3.00 -10.04
C ARG A 127 1.47 -1.92 -10.85
N TRP A 128 2.53 -2.35 -11.52
CA TRP A 128 3.48 -1.47 -12.19
C TRP A 128 3.55 -1.79 -13.67
N GLU A 129 3.59 -0.74 -14.48
CA GLU A 129 4.10 -0.78 -15.84
C GLU A 129 5.60 -0.49 -15.80
N TYR A 130 6.39 -1.22 -16.57
CA TYR A 130 7.84 -1.09 -16.58
C TYR A 130 8.33 -0.60 -17.95
N SER A 131 9.12 0.46 -17.94
CA SER A 131 9.92 0.90 -19.09
C SER A 131 11.37 0.52 -18.84
N ASP A 132 11.84 -0.56 -19.46
CA ASP A 132 13.20 -1.06 -19.29
C ASP A 132 14.26 -0.13 -19.91
N THR A 133 13.91 0.62 -20.97
CA THR A 133 14.82 1.61 -21.58
C THR A 133 15.00 2.84 -20.71
N GLY A 134 13.93 3.29 -20.04
CA GLY A 134 13.96 4.44 -19.13
C GLY A 134 14.28 4.09 -17.68
N ASN A 135 14.30 2.80 -17.31
CA ASN A 135 14.31 2.31 -15.93
C ASN A 135 13.23 3.00 -15.07
N VAL A 136 11.99 3.04 -15.57
CA VAL A 136 10.85 3.63 -14.86
C VAL A 136 9.82 2.56 -14.56
N GLN A 137 9.40 2.47 -13.30
CA GLN A 137 8.18 1.74 -12.92
C GLN A 137 7.06 2.74 -12.63
N THR A 138 5.99 2.68 -13.41
CA THR A 138 4.83 3.57 -13.30
C THR A 138 3.70 2.86 -12.59
N LEU A 139 3.19 3.46 -11.51
CA LEU A 139 2.07 2.91 -10.75
C LEU A 139 0.79 3.02 -11.59
N LYS A 140 0.19 1.87 -11.91
CA LYS A 140 -1.05 1.81 -12.70
C LYS A 140 -2.28 1.53 -11.85
N ARG A 141 -2.10 0.72 -10.79
CA ARG A 141 -3.22 0.20 -10.01
C ARG A 141 -2.80 -0.23 -8.60
N PHE A 142 -3.74 -0.12 -7.66
CA PHE A 142 -3.69 -0.85 -6.41
C PHE A 142 -4.69 -2.01 -6.36
N VAL A 143 -4.29 -3.05 -5.63
CA VAL A 143 -5.09 -4.25 -5.41
C VAL A 143 -5.14 -4.52 -3.90
N SER A 144 -6.34 -4.58 -3.32
CA SER A 144 -6.51 -5.02 -1.93
C SER A 144 -6.29 -6.54 -1.87
N ALA A 145 -5.36 -7.00 -1.04
CA ALA A 145 -4.89 -8.38 -1.06
C ALA A 145 -4.66 -8.96 0.33
N CYS A 146 -4.96 -10.25 0.52
CA CYS A 146 -4.63 -10.94 1.77
C CYS A 146 -3.11 -11.14 1.90
N GLN A 147 -2.64 -11.43 3.11
CA GLN A 147 -1.22 -11.63 3.40
C GLN A 147 -0.58 -12.71 2.52
N MET A 148 -1.29 -13.80 2.22
CA MET A 148 -0.78 -14.87 1.35
C MET A 148 -0.64 -14.44 -0.11
N CYS A 149 -1.59 -13.65 -0.63
CA CYS A 149 -1.48 -13.05 -1.96
C CYS A 149 -0.33 -12.03 -2.03
N VAL A 150 -0.14 -11.21 -0.98
CA VAL A 150 0.98 -10.24 -0.90
C VAL A 150 2.33 -10.98 -0.90
N ARG A 151 2.44 -12.05 -0.11
CA ARG A 151 3.62 -12.93 -0.05
C ARG A 151 3.90 -13.60 -1.40
N ALA A 152 2.88 -14.17 -2.03
CA ALA A 152 3.00 -14.78 -3.35
C ALA A 152 3.45 -13.78 -4.42
N THR A 153 2.89 -12.56 -4.43
CA THR A 153 3.34 -11.52 -5.35
C THR A 153 4.80 -11.11 -5.11
N ASN A 154 5.22 -11.02 -3.85
CA ASN A 154 6.59 -10.72 -3.44
C ASN A 154 7.40 -12.00 -3.14
N TYR A 155 7.32 -13.00 -4.03
CA TYR A 155 7.84 -14.36 -3.79
C TYR A 155 9.30 -14.43 -3.31
N GLY A 156 10.17 -13.54 -3.83
CA GLY A 156 11.57 -13.48 -3.41
C GLY A 156 11.77 -13.27 -1.90
N TYR A 157 10.87 -12.54 -1.24
CA TYR A 157 10.88 -12.38 0.22
C TYR A 157 10.38 -13.65 0.93
N SER A 158 9.33 -14.28 0.41
CA SER A 158 8.76 -15.50 0.98
C SER A 158 9.72 -16.68 0.96
N LYS A 159 10.53 -16.81 -0.10
CA LYS A 159 11.59 -17.82 -0.19
C LYS A 159 12.61 -17.70 0.96
N LEU A 160 12.80 -16.50 1.52
CA LEU A 160 13.72 -16.26 2.64
C LEU A 160 13.10 -16.52 4.02
N THR A 161 11.77 -16.63 4.13
CA THR A 161 11.06 -16.62 5.43
C THR A 161 10.41 -17.95 5.81
N SER A 162 10.86 -19.08 5.22
CA SER A 162 10.37 -20.44 5.52
C SER A 162 8.86 -20.67 5.28
N SER A 163 8.20 -19.83 4.46
CA SER A 163 6.76 -19.91 4.14
C SER A 163 6.49 -20.28 2.68
N GLU A 164 7.50 -20.81 1.98
CA GLU A 164 7.44 -21.08 0.54
C GLU A 164 6.36 -22.11 0.20
N THR A 165 6.25 -23.19 0.98
CA THR A 165 5.27 -24.26 0.75
C THR A 165 3.83 -23.73 0.78
N GLU A 166 3.47 -22.94 1.79
CA GLU A 166 2.15 -22.35 1.93
C GLU A 166 1.86 -21.35 0.81
N VAL A 167 2.87 -20.57 0.41
CA VAL A 167 2.76 -19.60 -0.69
C VAL A 167 2.51 -20.31 -2.01
N ARG A 168 3.24 -21.39 -2.31
CA ARG A 168 3.04 -22.19 -3.52
C ARG A 168 1.67 -22.83 -3.54
N HIS A 169 1.24 -23.43 -2.43
CA HIS A 169 -0.11 -23.99 -2.31
C HIS A 169 -1.18 -22.94 -2.58
N HIS A 170 -1.08 -21.77 -1.92
CA HIS A 170 -2.04 -20.68 -2.10
C HIS A 170 -2.07 -20.16 -3.55
N PHE A 171 -0.91 -20.03 -4.19
CA PHE A 171 -0.82 -19.59 -5.59
C PHE A 171 -1.55 -20.56 -6.52
N LYS A 172 -1.28 -21.85 -6.40
CA LYS A 172 -1.93 -22.89 -7.22
C LYS A 172 -3.44 -22.92 -7.01
N ALA A 173 -3.89 -22.86 -5.76
CA ALA A 173 -5.31 -22.84 -5.43
C ALA A 173 -6.02 -21.58 -5.98
N THR A 174 -5.36 -20.42 -5.92
CA THR A 174 -5.93 -19.15 -6.39
C THR A 174 -6.01 -19.09 -7.92
N ASN A 175 -5.00 -19.59 -8.63
CA ASN A 175 -4.93 -19.53 -10.08
C ASN A 175 -5.46 -20.78 -10.78
N GLY A 176 -5.77 -21.86 -10.05
CA GLY A 176 -6.17 -23.14 -10.63
C GLY A 176 -5.07 -23.78 -11.48
N CYS A 177 -3.79 -23.63 -11.09
CA CYS A 177 -2.64 -24.12 -11.85
C CYS A 177 -1.90 -25.27 -11.12
N ASP A 178 -1.08 -26.02 -11.86
CA ASP A 178 -0.22 -27.07 -11.33
C ASP A 178 1.18 -26.55 -10.94
N ASP A 179 2.05 -27.48 -10.49
CA ASP A 179 3.42 -27.16 -10.11
C ASP A 179 4.28 -26.77 -11.32
N ASP A 180 4.13 -27.43 -12.46
CA ASP A 180 4.90 -27.14 -13.67
C ASP A 180 4.68 -25.70 -14.15
N PHE A 181 3.41 -25.24 -14.14
CA PHE A 181 3.07 -23.85 -14.43
C PHE A 181 3.70 -22.89 -13.42
N LEU A 182 3.57 -23.19 -12.12
CA LEU A 182 4.10 -22.33 -11.07
C LEU A 182 5.62 -22.23 -11.13
N ASP A 183 6.33 -23.34 -11.35
CA ASP A 183 7.79 -23.35 -11.46
C ASP A 183 8.28 -22.56 -12.66
N LYS A 184 7.60 -22.69 -13.81
CA LYS A 184 7.86 -21.84 -14.97
C LYS A 184 7.64 -20.36 -14.66
N HIS A 185 6.52 -20.02 -14.02
CA HIS A 185 6.20 -18.63 -13.63
C HIS A 185 7.23 -18.05 -12.65
N ILE A 186 7.73 -18.87 -11.71
CA ILE A 186 8.82 -18.49 -10.79
C ILE A 186 10.10 -18.21 -11.57
N ILE A 187 10.50 -19.11 -12.47
CA ILE A 187 11.72 -18.95 -13.29
C ILE A 187 11.65 -17.66 -14.11
N GLU A 188 10.53 -17.41 -14.78
CA GLU A 188 10.32 -16.20 -15.57
C GLU A 188 10.39 -14.92 -14.71
N ALA A 189 9.73 -14.93 -13.54
CA ALA A 189 9.74 -13.80 -12.62
C ALA A 189 11.15 -13.50 -12.06
N PHE A 190 11.93 -14.52 -11.70
CA PHE A 190 13.33 -14.36 -11.28
C PHE A 190 14.24 -13.94 -12.42
N GLY A 191 13.99 -14.41 -13.65
CA GLY A 191 14.69 -13.96 -14.85
C GLY A 191 14.52 -12.46 -15.08
N LEU A 192 13.28 -11.99 -15.09
CA LEU A 192 12.95 -10.56 -15.23
C LEU A 192 13.54 -9.72 -14.08
N TRP A 193 13.43 -10.20 -12.84
CA TRP A 193 14.03 -9.50 -11.70
C TRP A 193 15.55 -9.41 -11.81
N THR A 194 16.22 -10.49 -12.21
CA THR A 194 17.67 -10.52 -12.44
C THR A 194 18.06 -9.51 -13.51
N GLN A 195 17.35 -9.49 -14.64
CA GLN A 195 17.59 -8.54 -15.73
C GLN A 195 17.46 -7.09 -15.25
N ARG A 196 16.38 -6.75 -14.56
CA ARG A 196 16.10 -5.38 -14.09
C ARG A 196 16.96 -4.94 -12.92
N SER A 197 17.55 -5.88 -12.19
CA SER A 197 18.41 -5.63 -11.03
C SER A 197 19.90 -5.73 -11.36
N ALA A 198 20.25 -6.09 -12.60
CA ALA A 198 21.62 -6.20 -13.06
C ALA A 198 22.35 -4.85 -13.00
N ASN A 199 23.68 -4.91 -12.90
CA ASN A 199 24.58 -3.77 -13.07
C ASN A 199 24.26 -2.54 -12.19
N ASN A 200 23.61 -2.73 -11.03
CA ASN A 200 23.20 -1.66 -10.12
C ASN A 200 22.31 -0.56 -10.76
N GLN A 201 21.55 -0.93 -11.81
CA GLN A 201 20.62 -0.01 -12.48
C GLN A 201 19.68 0.68 -11.47
N LYS A 202 19.47 1.99 -11.65
CA LYS A 202 18.62 2.79 -10.79
C LYS A 202 17.25 2.97 -11.43
N TRP A 203 16.25 2.39 -10.80
CA TRP A 203 14.86 2.54 -11.20
C TRP A 203 14.21 3.73 -10.51
N THR A 204 13.47 4.51 -11.29
CA THR A 204 12.61 5.57 -10.81
C THR A 204 11.18 5.05 -10.65
N MET A 205 10.51 5.50 -9.60
CA MET A 205 9.08 5.23 -9.42
C MET A 205 8.29 6.45 -9.85
N ASP A 206 7.47 6.27 -10.87
CA ASP A 206 6.47 7.26 -11.25
C ASP A 206 5.21 7.01 -10.42
N LEU A 207 4.98 7.94 -9.49
CA LEU A 207 3.84 7.98 -8.57
C LEU A 207 2.86 9.10 -8.96
N SER A 208 2.90 9.59 -10.20
CA SER A 208 2.04 10.68 -10.67
C SER A 208 0.55 10.39 -10.48
N LEU A 209 0.12 9.13 -10.58
CA LEU A 209 -1.25 8.70 -10.24
C LEU A 209 -1.67 9.17 -8.84
N LEU A 210 -0.75 9.18 -7.87
CA LEU A 210 -1.02 9.59 -6.49
C LEU A 210 -1.02 11.12 -6.38
N SER A 211 0.05 11.79 -6.83
CA SER A 211 0.18 13.24 -6.71
C SER A 211 -0.92 13.99 -7.47
N ASN A 212 -1.35 13.48 -8.64
CA ASN A 212 -2.44 14.07 -9.41
C ASN A 212 -3.82 13.91 -8.72
N ASN A 213 -3.93 12.98 -7.77
CA ASN A 213 -5.10 12.81 -6.91
C ASN A 213 -4.94 13.51 -5.55
N GLY A 214 -3.98 14.44 -5.43
CA GLY A 214 -3.75 15.23 -4.22
C GLY A 214 -3.16 14.44 -3.05
N ILE A 215 -2.64 13.24 -3.29
CA ILE A 215 -1.99 12.41 -2.28
C ILE A 215 -0.55 12.89 -2.13
N ARG A 216 -0.19 13.30 -0.92
CA ARG A 216 1.12 13.88 -0.64
C ARG A 216 2.18 12.78 -0.59
N LEU A 217 3.30 13.05 -1.27
CA LEU A 217 4.50 12.23 -1.12
C LEU A 217 5.18 12.58 0.20
N ALA A 218 5.85 11.61 0.82
CA ALA A 218 6.61 11.84 2.03
C ALA A 218 7.69 12.89 1.74
N ASN A 219 7.76 13.94 2.58
CA ASN A 219 8.90 14.83 2.61
C ASN A 219 10.11 13.98 3.01
N LYS A 220 10.96 13.62 2.05
CA LYS A 220 12.32 13.24 2.38
C LYS A 220 12.96 14.52 2.89
N GLY A 221 13.08 14.67 4.20
CA GLY A 221 14.00 15.63 4.77
C GLY A 221 15.34 15.44 4.05
N GLY A 222 15.71 16.40 3.23
CA GLY A 222 17.08 16.52 2.78
C GLY A 222 17.92 16.71 4.03
N ALA A 223 18.94 15.86 4.18
CA ALA A 223 20.12 16.22 4.93
C ALA A 223 20.73 17.49 4.34
#